data_AF-A0A0E2DAS0-F1
#
_entry.id   AF-A0A0E2DAS0-F1
#
_cell.length_a   1.000
_cell.length_b   1.000
_cell.length_c   1.000
_cell.angle_alpha   90.00
_cell.angle_beta   90.00
_cell.angle_gamma   90.00
#
_symmetry.space_group_name_H-M   'P 1'
#
loop_
_entity.id
_entity.type
_entity.pdbx_description
1 polymer ?
#
loop_
_entity_poly.entity_id
_entity_poly.type
_entity_poly.pdbx_seq_one_letter_code
_entity_poly.pdbx_strand_id
1 'polypeptide(L)'
;MSPDIHQKIQYNQSDMLKSEVLLTSAERAGLNLKAGSDPLFIRESDTGRILFWDGLRWVDVLNDPGFVGINILRLVSNVSDGETITIGAFTFQFDRAQVGVPEGRIGIITHSDDTPTTVSSAIAYAINTQSRSEVLALKMSDNEILTINKNFESLTSFGSTMVGTNNQWASPNSIVGQKPGTVLSGFVKRVPTAVEVALGKMRFAFDFQPILQDIRVVLTTSPGVQVAWDGIISINGTILTIDNASGSTPFLTTHTINLWVGKSA
;
A
#
# COMPACT_ATOMS: atom_id res chain seq x y z
N MET A 1 13.72 35.96 -1.59
CA MET A 1 13.92 35.07 -2.75
C MET A 1 13.41 33.70 -2.35
N SER A 2 12.52 33.10 -3.12
CA SER A 2 12.11 31.71 -2.86
C SER A 2 13.32 30.80 -3.02
N PRO A 3 13.64 29.93 -2.04
CA PRO A 3 14.78 29.04 -2.15
C PRO A 3 14.61 28.11 -3.36
N ASP A 4 15.74 27.85 -4.05
CA ASP A 4 15.80 26.85 -5.12
C ASP A 4 15.42 25.47 -4.58
N ILE A 5 14.87 24.62 -5.44
CA ILE A 5 14.38 23.28 -5.11
C ILE A 5 15.44 22.42 -4.44
N HIS A 6 16.71 22.54 -4.85
CA HIS A 6 17.84 21.84 -4.23
C HIS A 6 18.11 22.32 -2.80
N GLN A 7 17.97 23.63 -2.56
CA GLN A 7 18.12 24.20 -1.22
C GLN A 7 16.97 23.80 -0.30
N LYS A 8 15.73 23.72 -0.82
CA LYS A 8 14.58 23.21 -0.05
C LYS A 8 14.74 21.73 0.32
N ILE A 9 15.24 20.90 -0.59
CA ILE A 9 15.49 19.48 -0.34
C ILE A 9 16.59 19.29 0.71
N GLN A 10 17.70 20.03 0.63
CA GLN A 10 18.77 19.95 1.63
C GLN A 10 18.34 20.46 3.01
N TYR A 11 17.56 21.55 3.05
CA TYR A 11 17.09 22.12 4.32
C TYR A 11 16.15 21.17 5.07
N ASN A 12 15.31 20.42 4.35
CA ASN A 12 14.40 19.43 4.93
C ASN A 12 15.07 18.08 5.28
N GLN A 13 16.30 17.85 4.83
CA GLN A 13 17.10 16.68 5.23
C GLN A 13 17.88 16.91 6.52
N SER A 14 18.17 18.17 6.88
CA SER A 14 18.93 18.49 8.11
C SER A 14 18.09 18.50 9.38
N ASP A 15 16.78 18.74 9.28
CA ASP A 15 15.86 18.60 10.41
C ASP A 15 15.15 17.24 10.30
N MET A 16 15.48 16.35 11.23
CA MET A 16 14.91 15.00 11.40
C MET A 16 13.40 14.97 11.73
N LEU A 17 12.65 16.03 11.39
CA LEU A 17 11.23 16.16 11.60
C LEU A 17 10.55 16.50 10.27
N LYS A 18 10.07 15.43 9.61
CA LYS A 18 8.91 15.36 8.70
C LYS A 18 8.35 16.72 8.25
N SER A 19 8.82 17.21 7.11
CA SER A 19 8.10 18.23 6.35
C SER A 19 7.89 17.75 4.92
N GLU A 20 6.62 17.50 4.57
CA GLU A 20 6.18 17.23 3.19
C GLU A 20 6.66 18.35 2.27
N VAL A 21 7.29 17.98 1.15
CA VAL A 21 7.58 18.91 0.06
C VAL A 21 6.53 18.70 -1.02
N LEU A 22 5.51 19.57 -1.04
CA LEU A 22 4.58 19.64 -2.17
C LEU A 22 5.30 20.28 -3.38
N LEU A 23 5.43 19.53 -4.47
CA LEU A 23 5.92 20.04 -5.76
C LEU A 23 4.77 20.16 -6.75
N THR A 24 4.67 21.33 -7.38
CA THR A 24 3.74 21.60 -8.47
C THR A 24 4.13 20.87 -9.76
N SER A 25 3.18 20.68 -10.66
CA SER A 25 3.38 19.97 -11.93
C SER A 25 4.47 20.61 -12.81
N ALA A 26 4.64 21.94 -12.73
CA ALA A 26 5.65 22.68 -13.47
C ALA A 26 7.06 22.47 -12.91
N GLU A 27 7.19 22.31 -11.59
CA GLU A 27 8.47 22.04 -10.91
C GLU A 27 9.00 20.63 -11.22
N ARG A 28 8.10 19.65 -11.46
CA ARG A 28 8.50 18.31 -11.93
C ARG A 28 9.12 18.32 -13.33
N ALA A 29 8.60 19.15 -14.23
CA ALA A 29 9.08 19.24 -15.60
C ALA A 29 10.51 19.83 -15.69
N GLY A 30 10.91 20.67 -14.72
CA GLY A 30 12.26 21.25 -14.64
C GLY A 30 13.34 20.29 -14.13
N LEU A 31 12.97 19.17 -13.51
CA LEU A 31 13.92 18.24 -12.85
C LEU A 31 14.57 17.23 -13.80
N ASN A 32 14.25 17.23 -15.11
CA ASN A 32 14.83 16.32 -16.11
C ASN A 32 15.02 14.88 -15.61
N LEU A 33 14.01 14.35 -14.89
CA LEU A 33 14.03 13.01 -14.34
C LEU A 33 13.98 12.00 -15.50
N LYS A 34 15.15 11.53 -15.94
CA LYS A 34 15.26 10.46 -16.94
C LYS A 34 15.06 9.12 -16.24
N ALA A 35 14.11 8.34 -16.72
CA ALA A 35 13.99 6.94 -16.35
C ALA A 35 15.25 6.18 -16.83
N GLY A 36 15.95 5.56 -15.88
CA GLY A 36 17.08 4.67 -16.15
C GLY A 36 18.46 5.35 -16.13
N SER A 37 19.12 5.30 -14.97
CA SER A 37 20.51 4.81 -14.83
C SER A 37 21.02 4.74 -13.38
N ASP A 38 20.29 5.23 -12.37
CA ASP A 38 20.42 4.83 -10.94
C ASP A 38 19.15 5.26 -10.15
N PRO A 39 18.74 4.59 -9.05
CA PRO A 39 17.42 3.98 -8.97
C PRO A 39 16.35 4.85 -8.29
N LEU A 40 15.60 5.61 -9.08
CA LEU A 40 14.20 5.87 -8.78
C LEU A 40 13.35 5.04 -9.76
N PHE A 41 12.88 3.88 -9.30
CA PHE A 41 11.98 3.04 -10.09
C PHE A 41 10.55 3.54 -9.93
N ILE A 42 10.05 4.24 -10.95
CA ILE A 42 8.62 4.39 -11.16
C ILE A 42 8.26 3.39 -12.25
N ARG A 43 7.58 2.31 -11.87
CA ARG A 43 6.92 1.44 -12.86
C ARG A 43 5.49 1.92 -12.99
N GLU A 44 5.20 2.63 -14.07
CA GLU A 44 3.81 2.81 -14.50
C GLU A 44 3.22 1.42 -14.76
N SER A 45 2.10 1.11 -14.12
CA SER A 45 1.31 -0.05 -14.49
C SER A 45 -0.06 0.43 -14.92
N ASP A 46 -0.50 -0.04 -16.07
CA ASP A 46 -1.77 0.24 -16.73
C ASP A 46 -3.00 -0.30 -15.96
N THR A 47 -2.87 -0.56 -14.65
CA THR A 47 -3.86 -1.25 -13.80
C THR A 47 -4.38 -0.43 -12.63
N GLY A 48 -4.13 0.89 -12.58
CA GLY A 48 -4.74 1.77 -11.55
C GLY A 48 -4.14 1.61 -10.14
N ARG A 49 -2.86 1.26 -10.03
CA ARG A 49 -2.16 1.09 -8.74
C ARG A 49 -1.72 2.44 -8.17
N ILE A 50 -2.16 2.78 -6.95
CA ILE A 50 -1.75 4.00 -6.25
C ILE A 50 -0.47 3.72 -5.45
N LEU A 51 0.56 4.53 -5.68
CA LEU A 51 1.80 4.55 -4.90
C LEU A 51 1.75 5.67 -3.85
N PHE A 52 2.14 5.37 -2.62
CA PHE A 52 2.53 6.37 -1.63
C PHE A 52 3.99 6.19 -1.24
N TRP A 53 4.68 7.31 -1.01
CA TRP A 53 6.08 7.38 -0.62
C TRP A 53 6.19 8.05 0.76
N ASP A 54 6.51 7.27 1.80
CA ASP A 54 7.02 7.76 3.09
C ASP A 54 7.92 6.71 3.77
N GLY A 55 9.06 6.41 3.14
CA GLY A 55 10.26 5.93 3.84
C GLY A 55 10.28 4.54 4.48
N LEU A 56 9.15 3.85 4.67
CA LEU A 56 9.11 2.48 5.22
C LEU A 56 8.00 1.67 4.55
N ARG A 57 8.44 0.66 3.78
CA ARG A 57 7.68 -0.49 3.22
C ARG A 57 7.17 -0.37 1.79
N TRP A 58 7.48 -1.42 1.01
CA TRP A 58 6.84 -1.77 -0.24
C TRP A 58 5.49 -2.40 0.07
N VAL A 59 4.40 -1.73 -0.28
CA VAL A 59 3.06 -2.31 -0.14
C VAL A 59 2.62 -2.78 -1.51
N ASP A 60 2.75 -4.08 -1.75
CA ASP A 60 1.87 -4.74 -2.70
C ASP A 60 0.51 -4.89 -2.01
N VAL A 61 -0.47 -4.10 -2.44
CA VAL A 61 -1.81 -4.05 -1.84
C VAL A 61 -2.50 -5.44 -1.86
N LEU A 62 -2.00 -6.38 -2.67
CA LEU A 62 -2.51 -7.75 -2.75
C LEU A 62 -1.73 -8.77 -1.90
N ASN A 63 -0.51 -8.46 -1.45
CA ASN A 63 0.39 -9.41 -0.75
C ASN A 63 0.85 -8.96 0.65
N ASP A 64 0.44 -7.77 1.12
CA ASP A 64 0.62 -7.32 2.50
C ASP A 64 -0.52 -7.84 3.39
N PRO A 65 -0.30 -8.37 4.63
CA PRO A 65 -1.38 -8.64 5.59
C PRO A 65 -2.36 -7.48 5.64
N GLY A 66 -3.55 -7.75 5.10
CA GLY A 66 -4.37 -6.78 4.41
C GLY A 66 -4.80 -5.56 5.21
N PHE A 67 -5.09 -4.50 4.48
CA PHE A 67 -6.01 -3.49 4.98
C PHE A 67 -7.33 -4.18 5.33
N VAL A 68 -7.82 -3.93 6.55
CA VAL A 68 -9.09 -4.48 7.00
C VAL A 68 -10.18 -3.71 6.26
N GLY A 69 -10.66 -4.30 5.16
CA GLY A 69 -11.98 -3.98 4.66
C GLY A 69 -12.95 -4.10 5.82
N ILE A 70 -13.89 -3.18 5.94
CA ILE A 70 -14.83 -3.16 7.08
C ILE A 70 -16.27 -3.31 6.61
N ASN A 71 -16.58 -2.85 5.40
CA ASN A 71 -17.91 -3.03 4.81
C ASN A 71 -17.88 -2.86 3.29
N ILE A 72 -18.91 -3.35 2.62
CA ILE A 72 -19.15 -3.15 1.18
C ILE A 72 -20.49 -2.47 0.98
N LEU A 73 -20.51 -1.35 0.27
CA LEU A 73 -21.74 -0.75 -0.27
C LEU A 73 -22.05 -1.37 -1.62
N ARG A 74 -23.27 -1.86 -1.79
CA ARG A 74 -23.79 -2.35 -3.07
C ARG A 74 -24.85 -1.39 -3.61
N LEU A 75 -24.77 -1.08 -4.91
CA LEU A 75 -25.67 -0.20 -5.65
C LEU A 75 -26.25 -0.93 -6.86
N VAL A 76 -27.41 -1.55 -6.70
CA VAL A 76 -28.05 -2.35 -7.76
C VAL A 76 -29.14 -1.57 -8.49
N SER A 77 -29.49 -0.39 -7.99
CA SER A 77 -30.53 0.48 -8.56
C SER A 77 -30.20 1.95 -8.35
N ASN A 78 -30.93 2.81 -9.05
CA ASN A 78 -30.70 4.25 -9.01
C ASN A 78 -30.95 4.81 -7.61
N VAL A 79 -30.22 5.86 -7.26
CA VAL A 79 -30.35 6.58 -5.99
C VAL A 79 -31.02 7.93 -6.22
N SER A 80 -31.94 8.33 -5.35
CA SER A 80 -32.70 9.57 -5.51
C SER A 80 -32.18 10.69 -4.63
N ASP A 81 -32.48 11.93 -5.01
CA ASP A 81 -32.15 13.10 -4.21
C ASP A 81 -32.73 12.99 -2.79
N GLY A 82 -31.94 13.37 -1.79
CA GLY A 82 -32.31 13.31 -0.38
C GLY A 82 -32.09 11.96 0.30
N GLU A 83 -31.79 10.90 -0.46
CA GLU A 83 -31.30 9.64 0.12
C GLU A 83 -29.91 9.83 0.72
N THR A 84 -29.55 8.98 1.68
CA THR A 84 -28.30 9.11 2.43
C THR A 84 -27.60 7.80 2.65
N ILE A 85 -26.28 7.89 2.83
CA ILE A 85 -25.45 6.87 3.48
C ILE A 85 -24.75 7.51 4.68
N THR A 86 -24.57 6.74 5.75
CA THR A 86 -23.85 7.17 6.94
C THR A 86 -22.64 6.28 7.19
N ILE A 87 -21.53 6.91 7.57
CA ILE A 87 -20.26 6.27 7.90
C ILE A 87 -19.68 6.98 9.12
N GLY A 88 -19.66 6.29 10.26
CA GLY A 88 -19.31 6.88 11.56
C GLY A 88 -20.17 8.10 11.84
N ALA A 89 -19.53 9.24 12.11
CA ALA A 89 -20.21 10.51 12.38
C ALA A 89 -20.70 11.25 11.11
N PHE A 90 -20.31 10.80 9.90
CA PHE A 90 -20.65 11.50 8.66
C PHE A 90 -21.92 10.97 8.04
N THR A 91 -22.76 11.91 7.60
CA THR A 91 -23.91 11.63 6.74
C THR A 91 -23.65 12.22 5.37
N PHE A 92 -23.66 11.37 4.35
CA PHE A 92 -23.54 11.76 2.96
C PHE A 92 -24.93 11.70 2.32
N GLN A 93 -25.30 12.73 1.57
CA GLN A 93 -26.60 12.87 0.93
C GLN A 93 -26.42 12.95 -0.58
N PHE A 94 -27.20 12.16 -1.31
CA PHE A 94 -27.29 12.26 -2.77
C PHE A 94 -28.10 13.51 -3.14
N ASP A 95 -27.50 14.40 -3.93
CA ASP A 95 -28.15 15.62 -4.41
C ASP A 95 -27.42 16.16 -5.65
N ARG A 96 -28.15 16.31 -6.75
CA ARG A 96 -27.59 16.79 -8.02
C ARG A 96 -26.99 18.19 -7.94
N ALA A 97 -27.59 19.08 -7.16
CA ALA A 97 -27.23 20.49 -7.12
C ALA A 97 -26.33 20.84 -5.94
N GLN A 98 -26.21 19.96 -4.94
CA GLN A 98 -25.65 20.22 -3.60
C GLN A 98 -26.32 21.35 -2.81
N VAL A 99 -27.20 22.14 -3.42
CA VAL A 99 -27.95 23.22 -2.78
C VAL A 99 -29.00 22.69 -1.80
N GLY A 100 -29.50 21.47 -1.99
CA GLY A 100 -30.48 20.82 -1.13
C GLY A 100 -29.89 20.03 0.05
N VAL A 101 -28.56 20.06 0.23
CA VAL A 101 -27.88 19.31 1.30
C VAL A 101 -27.94 20.12 2.61
N PRO A 102 -28.62 19.62 3.67
CA PRO A 102 -28.66 20.28 4.96
C PRO A 102 -27.27 20.48 5.57
N GLU A 103 -27.14 21.52 6.40
CA GLU A 103 -25.94 21.76 7.18
C GLU A 103 -25.56 20.52 8.02
N GLY A 104 -24.27 20.21 8.08
CA GLY A 104 -23.73 19.03 8.76
C GLY A 104 -23.75 17.74 7.92
N ARG A 105 -24.29 17.77 6.69
CA ARG A 105 -24.18 16.66 5.73
C ARG A 105 -23.18 16.97 4.62
N ILE A 106 -22.70 15.92 3.97
CA ILE A 106 -21.78 16.01 2.83
C ILE A 106 -22.54 15.65 1.56
N GLY A 107 -22.51 16.53 0.57
CA GLY A 107 -23.20 16.30 -0.70
C GLY A 107 -22.44 15.35 -1.63
N ILE A 108 -23.12 14.33 -2.12
CA ILE A 108 -22.68 13.48 -3.23
C ILE A 108 -23.41 13.98 -4.48
N ILE A 109 -22.65 14.52 -5.44
CA ILE A 109 -23.20 15.07 -6.69
C ILE A 109 -23.61 13.90 -7.60
N THR A 110 -24.88 13.51 -7.50
CA THR A 110 -25.50 12.44 -8.30
C THR A 110 -26.98 12.71 -8.45
N HIS A 111 -27.66 11.96 -9.31
CA HIS A 111 -29.10 12.01 -9.52
C HIS A 111 -29.69 10.63 -9.84
N SER A 112 -31.03 10.53 -9.82
CA SER A 112 -31.78 9.29 -10.05
C SER A 112 -31.75 8.72 -11.47
N ASP A 113 -31.13 9.42 -12.42
CA ASP A 113 -30.86 8.94 -13.78
C ASP A 113 -29.41 8.50 -13.97
N ASP A 114 -28.55 8.69 -12.96
CA ASP A 114 -27.16 8.25 -13.03
C ASP A 114 -27.06 6.73 -12.94
N THR A 115 -26.10 6.19 -13.68
CA THR A 115 -25.80 4.76 -13.62
C THR A 115 -25.11 4.41 -12.29
N PRO A 116 -25.22 3.15 -11.82
CA PRO A 116 -24.47 2.70 -10.64
C PRO A 116 -22.97 3.00 -10.72
N THR A 117 -22.37 2.94 -11.91
CA THR A 117 -20.96 3.26 -12.18
C THR A 117 -20.60 4.71 -11.83
N THR A 118 -21.46 5.66 -12.20
CA THR A 118 -21.28 7.08 -11.92
C THR A 118 -21.49 7.35 -10.43
N VAL A 119 -22.56 6.80 -9.87
CA VAL A 119 -22.90 6.95 -8.44
C VAL A 119 -21.79 6.37 -7.56
N SER A 120 -21.28 5.17 -7.86
CA SER A 120 -20.21 4.54 -7.06
C SER A 120 -18.93 5.36 -7.06
N SER A 121 -18.58 5.98 -8.19
CA SER A 121 -17.41 6.85 -8.32
C SER A 121 -17.59 8.15 -7.52
N ALA A 122 -18.78 8.76 -7.57
CA ALA A 122 -19.10 9.96 -6.81
C ALA A 122 -19.09 9.73 -5.29
N ILE A 123 -19.62 8.59 -4.82
CA ILE A 123 -19.57 8.20 -3.41
C ILE A 123 -18.12 8.04 -2.95
N ALA A 124 -17.31 7.26 -3.69
CA ALA A 124 -15.92 7.01 -3.30
C ALA A 124 -15.12 8.32 -3.22
N TYR A 125 -15.33 9.22 -4.19
CA TYR A 125 -14.73 10.55 -4.18
C TYR A 125 -15.17 11.38 -2.97
N ALA A 126 -16.48 11.44 -2.69
CA ALA A 126 -17.02 12.22 -1.57
C ALA A 126 -16.47 11.74 -0.23
N ILE A 127 -16.34 10.42 -0.01
CA ILE A 127 -15.75 9.84 1.21
C ILE A 127 -14.26 10.19 1.32
N ASN A 128 -13.50 10.00 0.24
CA ASN A 128 -12.04 10.15 0.25
C ASN A 128 -11.57 11.60 0.35
N THR A 129 -12.39 12.56 -0.06
CA THR A 129 -12.11 14.00 0.11
C THR A 129 -12.31 14.47 1.55
N GLN A 130 -13.01 13.71 2.40
CA GLN A 130 -13.14 14.04 3.81
C GLN A 130 -11.87 13.65 4.58
N SER A 131 -11.10 14.66 4.97
CA SER A 131 -9.90 14.48 5.80
C SER A 131 -10.19 13.77 7.12
N ARG A 132 -11.38 13.97 7.67
CA ARG A 132 -11.84 13.38 8.94
C ARG A 132 -12.59 12.05 8.78
N SER A 133 -12.86 11.59 7.55
CA SER A 133 -13.50 10.27 7.37
C SER A 133 -12.60 9.20 7.98
N GLU A 134 -13.20 8.34 8.81
CA GLU A 134 -12.53 7.19 9.43
C GLU A 134 -12.17 6.11 8.42
N VAL A 135 -12.75 6.17 7.21
CA VAL A 135 -12.61 5.15 6.18
C VAL A 135 -12.05 5.74 4.88
N LEU A 136 -11.36 4.87 4.13
CA LEU A 136 -11.08 5.03 2.71
C LEU A 136 -12.11 4.22 1.93
N ALA A 137 -12.66 4.79 0.86
CA ALA A 137 -13.56 4.10 -0.05
C ALA A 137 -12.83 3.71 -1.34
N LEU A 138 -12.91 2.43 -1.71
CA LEU A 138 -12.35 1.88 -2.94
C LEU A 138 -13.49 1.32 -3.79
N LYS A 139 -13.59 1.80 -5.02
CA LYS A 139 -14.51 1.23 -6.01
C LYS A 139 -13.96 -0.13 -6.47
N MET A 140 -14.67 -1.22 -6.15
CA MET A 140 -14.28 -2.60 -6.50
C MET A 140 -14.80 -3.01 -7.87
N SER A 141 -15.99 -2.52 -8.20
CA SER A 141 -16.68 -2.74 -9.46
C SER A 141 -17.58 -1.55 -9.75
N ASP A 142 -18.37 -1.61 -10.83
CA ASP A 142 -19.31 -0.56 -11.18
C ASP A 142 -20.39 -0.31 -10.12
N ASN A 143 -20.73 -1.33 -9.33
CA ASN A 143 -21.81 -1.29 -8.36
C ASN A 143 -21.39 -1.63 -6.92
N GLU A 144 -20.11 -1.87 -6.67
CA GLU A 144 -19.61 -2.22 -5.34
C GLU A 144 -18.48 -1.30 -4.89
N ILE A 145 -18.59 -0.81 -3.65
CA ILE A 145 -17.59 0.02 -3.00
C ILE A 145 -17.14 -0.68 -1.73
N LEU A 146 -15.86 -0.99 -1.64
CA LEU A 146 -15.23 -1.46 -0.41
C LEU A 146 -14.83 -0.26 0.46
N THR A 147 -15.19 -0.30 1.73
CA THR A 147 -14.69 0.65 2.73
C THR A 147 -13.59 -0.02 3.55
N ILE A 148 -12.51 0.72 3.76
CA ILE A 148 -11.30 0.29 4.47
C ILE A 148 -11.09 1.22 5.64
N ASN A 149 -10.81 0.68 6.82
CA ASN A 149 -10.54 1.52 7.98
C ASN A 149 -9.21 2.24 7.84
N LYS A 150 -9.18 3.56 8.03
CA LYS A 150 -7.92 4.32 8.16
C LYS A 150 -7.29 4.11 9.53
N ASN A 151 -8.10 3.79 10.54
CA ASN A 151 -7.63 3.50 11.89
C ASN A 151 -8.21 2.16 12.38
N PHE A 152 -7.37 1.13 12.43
CA PHE A 152 -7.74 -0.25 12.80
C PHE A 152 -8.42 -0.42 14.17
N GLU A 153 -8.42 0.61 15.02
CA GLU A 153 -9.06 0.58 16.35
C GLU A 153 -10.46 1.23 16.36
N SER A 154 -10.88 1.87 15.25
CA SER A 154 -12.22 2.47 15.15
C SER A 154 -13.28 1.42 14.81
N LEU A 155 -14.37 1.41 15.59
CA LEU A 155 -15.59 0.68 15.26
C LEU A 155 -16.55 1.61 14.52
N THR A 156 -16.29 1.82 13.22
CA THR A 156 -17.11 2.68 12.38
C THR A 156 -18.48 2.05 12.13
N SER A 157 -19.56 2.81 12.38
CA SER A 157 -20.93 2.40 12.08
C SER A 157 -21.32 2.73 10.63
N PHE A 158 -22.17 1.91 10.02
CA PHE A 158 -22.69 2.11 8.67
C PHE A 158 -24.21 2.14 8.64
N GLY A 159 -24.78 3.05 7.88
CA GLY A 159 -26.23 3.16 7.68
C GLY A 159 -26.58 3.68 6.29
N SER A 160 -27.84 3.51 5.90
CA SER A 160 -28.35 3.95 4.59
C SER A 160 -29.85 4.20 4.67
N THR A 161 -30.33 5.17 3.91
CA THR A 161 -31.76 5.39 3.64
C THR A 161 -32.13 5.14 2.18
N MET A 162 -31.21 4.58 1.39
CA MET A 162 -31.47 4.26 -0.02
C MET A 162 -32.61 3.23 -0.11
N VAL A 163 -33.63 3.54 -0.93
CA VAL A 163 -34.84 2.71 -1.05
C VAL A 163 -34.78 1.71 -2.20
N GLY A 164 -33.79 1.85 -3.08
CA GLY A 164 -33.60 1.00 -4.24
C GLY A 164 -33.34 -0.47 -3.88
N THR A 165 -33.97 -1.40 -4.61
CA THR A 165 -33.82 -2.84 -4.35
C THR A 165 -32.35 -3.25 -4.38
N ASN A 166 -31.88 -3.87 -3.29
CA ASN A 166 -30.49 -4.29 -3.08
C ASN A 166 -29.46 -3.13 -3.03
N ASN A 167 -29.90 -1.87 -2.89
CA ASN A 167 -29.01 -0.77 -2.48
C ASN A 167 -28.80 -0.85 -0.98
N GLN A 168 -27.71 -1.48 -0.55
CA GLN A 168 -27.49 -1.76 0.87
C GLN A 168 -26.00 -1.90 1.21
N TRP A 169 -25.70 -1.66 2.48
CA TRP A 169 -24.48 -2.18 3.08
C TRP A 169 -24.61 -3.70 3.21
N ALA A 170 -23.68 -4.43 2.61
CA ALA A 170 -23.81 -5.88 2.42
C ALA A 170 -23.81 -6.68 3.73
N SER A 171 -23.19 -6.17 4.81
CA SER A 171 -23.34 -6.67 6.18
C SER A 171 -22.50 -5.82 7.16
N PRO A 172 -22.96 -5.57 8.40
CA PRO A 172 -22.21 -4.82 9.40
C PRO A 172 -20.91 -5.50 9.88
N ASN A 173 -20.67 -6.77 9.53
CA ASN A 173 -19.56 -7.58 10.08
C ASN A 173 -18.61 -8.14 9.01
N SER A 174 -18.72 -7.73 7.75
CA SER A 174 -17.98 -8.38 6.65
C SER A 174 -16.84 -7.52 6.12
N ILE A 175 -15.68 -7.63 6.77
CA ILE A 175 -14.45 -8.26 6.27
C ILE A 175 -13.54 -8.41 7.51
N VAL A 176 -13.37 -9.66 7.97
CA VAL A 176 -12.47 -9.98 9.09
C VAL A 176 -11.03 -10.03 8.57
N GLY A 177 -10.44 -8.87 8.39
CA GLY A 177 -8.98 -8.74 8.29
C GLY A 177 -8.38 -8.67 9.69
N GLN A 178 -7.29 -9.38 9.95
CA GLN A 178 -6.50 -9.12 11.15
C GLN A 178 -5.80 -7.77 10.99
N LYS A 179 -5.75 -6.97 12.07
CA LYS A 179 -4.88 -5.78 12.14
C LYS A 179 -3.50 -6.20 11.61
N PRO A 180 -2.89 -5.48 10.65
CA PRO A 180 -1.53 -5.77 10.24
C PRO A 180 -0.66 -5.76 11.50
N GLY A 181 -0.12 -6.93 11.87
CA GLY A 181 0.84 -7.01 12.94
C GLY A 181 2.04 -6.14 12.59
N THR A 182 2.73 -5.58 13.59
CA THR A 182 4.02 -4.92 13.35
C THR A 182 5.01 -5.97 12.85
N VAL A 183 5.15 -6.10 11.52
CA VAL A 183 6.16 -6.97 10.91
C VAL A 183 7.48 -6.20 10.95
N LEU A 184 8.33 -6.53 11.93
CA LEU A 184 9.74 -6.15 11.84
C LEU A 184 10.33 -6.94 10.67
N SER A 185 10.68 -6.25 9.59
CA SER A 185 11.34 -6.82 8.42
C SER A 185 12.71 -6.18 8.23
N GLY A 186 13.67 -6.99 7.83
CA GLY A 186 15.04 -6.59 7.53
C GLY A 186 15.38 -6.98 6.10
N PHE A 187 16.02 -6.05 5.38
CA PHE A 187 16.68 -6.34 4.12
C PHE A 187 18.18 -6.53 4.37
N VAL A 188 18.72 -7.67 3.97
CA VAL A 188 20.16 -7.94 4.10
C VAL A 188 20.76 -8.15 2.73
N LYS A 189 21.81 -7.39 2.42
CA LYS A 189 22.60 -7.52 1.20
C LYS A 189 24.05 -7.83 1.54
N ARG A 190 24.57 -8.96 1.05
CA ARG A 190 25.96 -9.36 1.35
C ARG A 190 26.58 -10.18 0.23
N VAL A 191 27.87 -9.94 -0.01
CA VAL A 191 28.71 -10.76 -0.89
C VAL A 191 29.32 -11.92 -0.05
N PRO A 192 29.29 -13.17 -0.54
CA PRO A 192 29.93 -14.29 0.14
C PRO A 192 31.45 -14.06 0.32
N THR A 193 31.97 -14.34 1.51
CA THR A 193 33.42 -14.37 1.74
C THR A 193 34.03 -15.64 1.14
N ALA A 194 35.36 -15.67 0.96
CA ALA A 194 36.06 -16.83 0.44
C ALA A 194 35.82 -18.11 1.27
N VAL A 195 35.72 -17.97 2.60
CA VAL A 195 35.43 -19.10 3.51
C VAL A 195 34.00 -19.62 3.31
N GLU A 196 33.04 -18.73 3.12
CA GLU A 196 31.64 -19.11 2.91
C GLU A 196 31.40 -19.73 1.55
N VAL A 197 32.14 -19.28 0.52
CA VAL A 197 32.23 -19.95 -0.77
C VAL A 197 32.77 -21.36 -0.62
N ALA A 198 33.91 -21.52 0.08
CA ALA A 198 34.53 -22.83 0.30
C ALA A 198 33.64 -23.80 1.10
N LEU A 199 32.91 -23.28 2.09
CA LEU A 199 31.98 -24.08 2.91
C LEU A 199 30.61 -24.28 2.25
N GLY A 200 30.29 -23.50 1.21
CA GLY A 200 28.95 -23.42 0.62
C GLY A 200 27.89 -22.88 1.59
N LYS A 201 28.27 -22.20 2.68
CA LYS A 201 27.34 -21.80 3.75
C LYS A 201 27.52 -20.35 4.14
N MET A 202 26.41 -19.64 4.31
CA MET A 202 26.36 -18.27 4.82
C MET A 202 25.45 -18.19 6.03
N ARG A 203 25.87 -17.44 7.04
CA ARG A 203 25.09 -17.23 8.27
C ARG A 203 24.79 -15.75 8.46
N PHE A 204 23.59 -15.48 8.97
CA PHE A 204 23.08 -14.15 9.22
C PHE A 204 22.47 -14.13 10.62
N ALA A 205 22.98 -13.26 11.47
CA ALA A 205 22.49 -13.09 12.84
C ALA A 205 21.51 -11.91 12.88
N PHE A 206 20.41 -12.11 13.58
CA PHE A 206 19.40 -11.10 13.85
C PHE A 206 19.23 -10.94 15.37
N ASP A 207 18.61 -9.85 15.81
CA ASP A 207 18.21 -9.62 17.20
C ASP A 207 16.82 -10.22 17.52
N PHE A 208 16.19 -10.84 16.52
CA PHE A 208 14.95 -11.59 16.61
C PHE A 208 15.08 -12.96 15.94
N GLN A 209 14.14 -13.87 16.19
CA GLN A 209 14.06 -15.14 15.45
C GLN A 209 13.53 -14.86 14.03
N PRO A 210 14.35 -15.07 12.98
CA PRO A 210 13.99 -14.69 11.63
C PRO A 210 13.00 -15.68 11.02
N ILE A 211 12.22 -15.20 10.04
CA ILE A 211 11.49 -15.97 9.04
C ILE A 211 11.98 -15.47 7.69
N LEU A 212 12.51 -16.36 6.85
CA LEU A 212 12.88 -16.00 5.49
C LEU A 212 11.61 -15.79 4.66
N GLN A 213 11.50 -14.63 3.99
CA GLN A 213 10.42 -14.32 3.07
C GLN A 213 10.86 -14.48 1.61
N ASP A 214 12.05 -13.97 1.27
CA ASP A 214 12.61 -14.09 -0.08
C ASP A 214 14.15 -14.15 -0.02
N ILE A 215 14.73 -14.84 -1.00
CA ILE A 215 16.16 -14.88 -1.25
C ILE A 215 16.41 -14.68 -2.74
N ARG A 216 17.33 -13.77 -3.07
CA ARG A 216 17.81 -13.59 -4.43
C ARG A 216 19.32 -13.59 -4.46
N VAL A 217 19.86 -14.47 -5.28
CA VAL A 217 21.27 -14.48 -5.65
C VAL A 217 21.40 -13.75 -6.98
N VAL A 218 22.23 -12.72 -7.04
CA VAL A 218 22.48 -11.95 -8.28
C VAL A 218 23.97 -11.81 -8.54
N LEU A 219 24.36 -11.54 -9.78
CA LEU A 219 25.74 -11.18 -10.09
C LEU A 219 26.05 -9.77 -9.57
N THR A 220 27.18 -9.65 -8.88
CA THR A 220 27.64 -8.38 -8.27
C THR A 220 27.98 -7.34 -9.33
N THR A 221 28.58 -7.76 -10.44
CA THR A 221 28.97 -6.89 -11.55
C THR A 221 27.82 -6.56 -12.50
N SER A 222 26.70 -7.29 -12.41
CA SER A 222 25.50 -7.05 -13.21
C SER A 222 24.23 -7.20 -12.34
N PRO A 223 23.98 -6.24 -11.43
CA PRO A 223 22.80 -6.27 -10.58
C PRO A 223 21.52 -6.36 -11.42
N GLY A 224 20.70 -7.39 -11.18
CA GLY A 224 19.49 -7.69 -11.96
C GLY A 224 19.57 -9.01 -12.75
N VAL A 225 20.78 -9.52 -12.99
CA VAL A 225 20.96 -10.89 -13.49
C VAL A 225 20.87 -11.85 -12.31
N GLN A 226 19.74 -12.55 -12.22
CA GLN A 226 19.51 -13.55 -11.19
C GLN A 226 20.30 -14.82 -11.50
N VAL A 227 20.96 -15.34 -10.47
CA VAL A 227 21.61 -16.64 -10.49
C VAL A 227 20.64 -17.64 -9.88
N ALA A 228 20.46 -18.79 -10.54
CA ALA A 228 19.66 -19.87 -9.98
C ALA A 228 20.23 -20.30 -8.62
N TRP A 229 19.35 -20.47 -7.65
CA TRP A 229 19.71 -20.94 -6.32
C TRP A 229 18.67 -21.95 -5.86
N ASP A 230 19.14 -23.11 -5.43
CA ASP A 230 18.37 -24.29 -5.02
C ASP A 230 18.89 -24.87 -3.69
N GLY A 231 19.54 -24.02 -2.89
CA GLY A 231 20.04 -24.39 -1.57
C GLY A 231 18.94 -24.60 -0.53
N ILE A 232 19.37 -24.93 0.68
CA ILE A 232 18.53 -25.20 1.84
C ILE A 232 18.66 -24.06 2.85
N ILE A 233 17.57 -23.75 3.53
CA ILE A 233 17.53 -22.77 4.63
C ILE A 233 17.35 -23.51 5.94
N SER A 234 18.09 -23.09 6.96
CA SER A 234 17.85 -23.51 8.34
C SER A 234 17.90 -22.31 9.28
N ILE A 235 17.05 -22.34 10.30
CA ILE A 235 16.96 -21.27 11.30
C ILE A 235 17.15 -21.91 12.67
N ASN A 236 18.11 -21.41 13.43
CA ASN A 236 18.40 -21.85 14.79
C ASN A 236 18.49 -20.63 15.70
N GLY A 237 17.46 -20.43 16.53
CA GLY A 237 17.31 -19.21 17.33
C GLY A 237 17.29 -17.98 16.44
N THR A 238 18.25 -17.08 16.64
CA THR A 238 18.37 -15.83 15.88
C THR A 238 19.30 -15.90 14.67
N ILE A 239 19.78 -17.10 14.32
CA ILE A 239 20.71 -17.30 13.20
C ILE A 239 19.98 -17.97 12.05
N LEU A 240 19.95 -17.28 10.90
CA LEU A 240 19.55 -17.84 9.62
C LEU A 240 20.79 -18.35 8.88
N THR A 241 20.75 -19.62 8.48
CA THR A 241 21.80 -20.25 7.67
C THR A 241 21.27 -20.57 6.29
N ILE A 242 21.98 -20.10 5.28
CA ILE A 242 21.78 -20.46 3.87
C ILE A 242 22.85 -21.48 3.54
N ASP A 243 22.43 -22.69 3.19
CA ASP A 243 23.28 -23.80 2.82
C ASP A 243 23.13 -24.10 1.34
N ASN A 244 24.20 -23.90 0.62
CA ASN A 244 24.30 -24.15 -0.82
C ASN A 244 25.39 -25.18 -1.12
N ALA A 245 25.84 -25.93 -0.11
CA ALA A 245 26.80 -27.03 -0.30
C ALA A 245 26.19 -28.20 -1.08
N SER A 246 24.86 -28.37 -0.99
CA SER A 246 24.10 -29.38 -1.73
C SER A 246 23.35 -28.84 -2.95
N GLY A 247 23.46 -27.53 -3.23
CA GLY A 247 22.81 -26.89 -4.37
C GLY A 247 23.57 -27.13 -5.68
N SER A 248 22.88 -27.00 -6.81
CA SER A 248 23.45 -27.18 -8.15
C SER A 248 24.38 -26.04 -8.57
N THR A 249 24.19 -24.83 -8.01
CA THR A 249 25.00 -23.65 -8.34
C THR A 249 25.76 -23.17 -7.10
N PRO A 250 27.10 -23.31 -7.02
CA PRO A 250 27.85 -22.93 -5.82
C PRO A 250 27.84 -21.41 -5.60
N PHE A 251 28.05 -20.99 -4.35
CA PHE A 251 28.31 -19.57 -4.08
C PHE A 251 29.64 -19.15 -4.68
N LEU A 252 29.67 -17.95 -5.27
CA LEU A 252 30.89 -17.30 -5.75
C LEU A 252 31.04 -15.95 -5.08
N THR A 253 32.28 -15.47 -4.96
CA THR A 253 32.58 -14.12 -4.47
C THR A 253 32.08 -13.01 -5.41
N THR A 254 31.69 -13.39 -6.64
CA THR A 254 31.02 -12.51 -7.60
C THR A 254 29.50 -12.50 -7.42
N HIS A 255 28.94 -13.30 -6.52
CA HIS A 255 27.51 -13.26 -6.20
C HIS A 255 27.21 -12.21 -5.12
N THR A 256 26.03 -11.64 -5.17
CA THR A 256 25.44 -10.85 -4.09
C THR A 256 24.16 -11.54 -3.64
N ILE A 257 24.06 -11.82 -2.34
CA ILE A 257 22.88 -12.41 -1.71
C ILE A 257 22.02 -11.28 -1.16
N ASN A 258 20.79 -11.20 -1.62
CA ASN A 258 19.76 -10.31 -1.10
C ASN A 258 18.74 -11.17 -0.34
N LEU A 259 18.47 -10.82 0.92
CA LEU A 259 17.51 -11.50 1.77
C LEU A 259 16.44 -10.54 2.22
N TRP A 260 15.20 -11.02 2.15
CA TRP A 260 14.07 -10.40 2.81
C TRP A 260 13.66 -11.28 3.99
N VAL A 261 13.75 -10.72 5.20
CA VAL A 261 13.57 -11.48 6.44
C VAL A 261 12.54 -10.77 7.30
N GLY A 262 11.54 -11.50 7.77
CA GLY A 262 10.56 -11.02 8.75
C GLY A 262 10.83 -11.56 10.15
N LYS A 263 10.27 -10.94 11.18
CA LYS A 263 10.19 -11.48 12.53
C LYS A 263 9.00 -12.44 12.65
N SER A 264 9.20 -13.57 13.33
CA SER A 264 8.08 -14.43 13.76
C SER A 264 7.07 -13.63 14.56
N ALA A 265 5.79 -13.74 14.19
CA ALA A 265 4.68 -13.30 15.04
C ALA A 265 4.72 -14.00 16.40
#